data_AF-A0A3M2HZY1-F1
#
_entry.id   AF-A0A3M2HZY1-F1
#
_cell.length_a   1.000
_cell.length_b   1.000
_cell.length_c   1.000
_cell.angle_alpha   90.00
_cell.angle_beta   90.00
_cell.angle_gamma   90.00
#
_symmetry.space_group_name_H-M   'P 1'
#
loop_
_entity.id
_entity.type
_entity.pdbx_description
1 polymer ?
#
loop_
_entity_poly.entity_id
_entity_poly.type
_entity_poly.pdbx_seq_one_letter_code
_entity_poly.pdbx_strand_id
1 'polypeptide(L)'
;MSGLTRQDLNILKHYAEVGRNRELYWNYLAHLPGNDGYGLLALGVVRNDNMPGKVANTYAQQHGGRALTEREWEAFGQQLIQEDYKRRQIQFEKNDNPQSALNLPVWDVQRAHDITFDLYRLDPNAWTPRQLLEAARRQDGEQAAERIWSNMLDNSALGLHRANST
;
A
#
# COMPACT_ATOMS: atom_id res chain seq x y z
N MET A 1 -8.02 -19.84 -10.32
CA MET A 1 -6.84 -19.08 -10.79
C MET A 1 -6.37 -18.27 -9.61
N SER A 2 -5.06 -18.24 -9.34
CA SER A 2 -4.53 -17.37 -8.31
C SER A 2 -4.21 -16.01 -8.95
N GLY A 3 -4.62 -14.90 -8.32
CA GLY A 3 -4.15 -13.55 -8.67
C GLY A 3 -5.25 -12.65 -9.20
N LEU A 4 -4.87 -11.44 -9.61
CA LEU A 4 -5.83 -10.54 -10.26
C LEU A 4 -6.30 -11.13 -11.58
N THR A 5 -7.53 -10.81 -11.94
CA THR A 5 -8.10 -11.00 -13.26
C THR A 5 -8.16 -9.66 -14.01
N ARG A 6 -8.45 -9.72 -15.31
CA ARG A 6 -8.72 -8.52 -16.11
C ARG A 6 -9.90 -7.71 -15.56
N GLN A 7 -10.92 -8.39 -15.05
CA GLN A 7 -12.09 -7.75 -14.45
C GLN A 7 -11.70 -6.99 -13.19
N ASP A 8 -10.87 -7.57 -12.34
CA ASP A 8 -10.39 -6.93 -11.11
C ASP A 8 -9.59 -5.67 -11.43
N LEU A 9 -8.70 -5.73 -12.43
CA LEU A 9 -7.98 -4.53 -12.91
C LEU A 9 -8.91 -3.43 -13.41
N ASN A 10 -10.01 -3.77 -14.10
CA ASN A 10 -10.96 -2.77 -14.58
C ASN A 10 -11.69 -2.08 -13.41
N ILE A 11 -12.04 -2.85 -12.36
CA ILE A 11 -12.66 -2.32 -11.14
C ILE A 11 -11.68 -1.40 -10.40
N LEU A 12 -10.43 -1.85 -10.20
CA LEU A 12 -9.38 -1.06 -9.57
C LEU A 12 -9.09 0.24 -10.35
N LYS A 13 -9.04 0.16 -11.69
CA LYS A 13 -8.90 1.33 -12.55
C LYS A 13 -10.00 2.36 -12.31
N HIS A 14 -11.25 1.89 -12.24
CA HIS A 14 -12.38 2.77 -12.00
C HIS A 14 -12.25 3.51 -10.67
N TYR A 15 -11.85 2.81 -9.59
CA TYR A 15 -11.63 3.46 -8.30
C TYR A 15 -10.41 4.37 -8.27
N ALA A 16 -9.33 4.05 -8.98
CA ALA A 16 -8.10 4.85 -9.00
C ALA A 16 -8.23 6.13 -9.85
N GLU A 17 -8.84 6.04 -11.03
CA GLU A 17 -8.80 7.12 -12.03
C GLU A 17 -10.09 7.93 -12.10
N VAL A 18 -11.24 7.24 -12.10
CA VAL A 18 -12.56 7.86 -12.34
C VAL A 18 -13.19 8.30 -11.03
N GLY A 19 -13.43 7.35 -10.12
CA GLY A 19 -14.07 7.62 -8.84
C GLY A 19 -13.12 8.25 -7.81
N ARG A 20 -11.80 8.05 -7.99
CA ARG A 20 -10.75 8.46 -7.04
C ARG A 20 -11.10 8.08 -5.59
N ASN A 21 -11.71 6.90 -5.42
CA ASN A 21 -12.25 6.44 -4.14
C ASN A 21 -11.26 5.48 -3.48
N ARG A 22 -10.48 6.02 -2.55
CA ARG A 22 -9.42 5.30 -1.83
C ARG A 22 -9.97 4.14 -1.00
N GLU A 23 -11.09 4.36 -0.33
CA GLU A 23 -11.68 3.33 0.52
C GLU A 23 -12.18 2.15 -0.31
N LEU A 24 -12.93 2.40 -1.39
CA LEU A 24 -13.40 1.33 -2.27
C LEU A 24 -12.25 0.59 -2.94
N TYR A 25 -11.18 1.30 -3.32
CA TYR A 25 -9.98 0.70 -3.91
C TYR A 25 -9.35 -0.34 -2.97
N TRP A 26 -8.99 0.07 -1.76
CA TRP A 26 -8.35 -0.81 -0.79
C TRP A 26 -9.30 -1.88 -0.25
N ASN A 27 -10.57 -1.54 -0.05
CA ASN A 27 -11.59 -2.49 0.37
C ASN A 27 -11.77 -3.61 -0.66
N TYR A 28 -11.77 -3.28 -1.95
CA TYR A 28 -11.84 -4.29 -3.00
C TYR A 28 -10.63 -5.23 -2.97
N LEU A 29 -9.41 -4.69 -2.92
CA LEU A 29 -8.17 -5.50 -2.82
C LEU A 29 -8.15 -6.41 -1.60
N ALA A 30 -8.53 -5.89 -0.43
CA ALA A 30 -8.50 -6.62 0.83
C ALA A 30 -9.43 -7.85 0.85
N HIS A 31 -10.46 -7.87 0.01
CA HIS A 31 -11.44 -8.97 -0.07
C HIS A 31 -11.18 -9.94 -1.23
N LEU A 32 -10.15 -9.70 -2.06
CA LEU A 32 -9.80 -10.65 -3.11
C LEU A 32 -9.15 -11.90 -2.51
N PRO A 33 -9.55 -13.11 -2.94
CA PRO A 33 -8.93 -14.35 -2.48
C PRO A 33 -7.43 -14.38 -2.79
N GLY A 34 -6.61 -14.73 -1.79
CA GLY A 34 -5.16 -14.84 -1.93
C GLY A 34 -4.39 -13.53 -1.82
N ASN A 35 -5.02 -12.45 -1.36
CA ASN A 35 -4.29 -11.22 -1.02
C ASN A 35 -3.39 -11.41 0.22
N ASP A 36 -2.25 -10.72 0.22
CA ASP A 36 -1.21 -10.80 1.26
C ASP A 36 -1.47 -9.92 2.50
N GLY A 37 -2.56 -9.15 2.51
CA GLY A 37 -2.89 -8.24 3.62
C GLY A 37 -2.43 -6.79 3.42
N TYR A 38 -1.66 -6.44 2.38
CA TYR A 38 -1.29 -5.04 2.12
C TYR A 38 -2.54 -4.15 1.94
N GLY A 39 -3.51 -4.62 1.15
CA GLY A 39 -4.77 -3.89 0.94
C GLY A 39 -5.55 -3.66 2.24
N LEU A 40 -5.52 -4.63 3.16
CA LEU A 40 -6.18 -4.52 4.47
C LEU A 40 -5.48 -3.49 5.37
N LEU A 41 -4.15 -3.49 5.39
CA LEU A 41 -3.37 -2.50 6.12
C LEU A 41 -3.64 -1.09 5.59
N ALA A 42 -3.60 -0.91 4.26
CA ALA A 42 -3.90 0.38 3.63
C ALA A 42 -5.34 0.85 3.89
N LEU A 43 -6.31 -0.07 3.90
CA LEU A 43 -7.70 0.24 4.26
C LEU A 43 -7.82 0.80 5.68
N GLY A 44 -7.11 0.21 6.65
CA GLY A 44 -7.05 0.72 8.02
C GLY A 44 -6.47 2.13 8.13
N VAL A 45 -5.48 2.47 7.30
CA VAL A 45 -4.92 3.83 7.19
C VAL A 45 -5.98 4.80 6.64
N VAL A 46 -6.68 4.41 5.57
CA VAL A 46 -7.72 5.26 4.96
C VAL A 46 -8.90 5.50 5.89
N ARG A 47 -9.39 4.47 6.58
CA ARG A 47 -10.48 4.59 7.56
C ARG A 47 -10.06 5.21 8.88
N ASN A 48 -8.76 5.16 9.18
CA ASN A 48 -8.19 5.61 10.44
C ASN A 48 -8.89 4.99 11.67
N ASP A 49 -9.39 3.77 11.52
CA ASP A 49 -10.30 3.12 12.47
C ASP A 49 -9.60 2.11 13.38
N ASN A 50 -8.39 1.69 13.03
CA ASN A 50 -7.56 0.79 13.83
C ASN A 50 -6.24 1.45 14.28
N MET A 51 -5.59 0.82 15.27
CA MET A 51 -4.37 1.37 15.87
C MET A 51 -3.20 1.49 14.86
N PRO A 52 -2.90 0.48 14.01
CA PRO A 52 -1.85 0.62 12.99
C PRO A 52 -2.10 1.79 12.02
N GLY A 53 -3.35 1.98 11.58
CA GLY A 53 -3.74 3.08 10.69
C GLY A 53 -3.54 4.45 11.34
N LYS A 54 -3.97 4.60 12.60
CA LYS A 54 -3.76 5.83 13.38
C LYS A 54 -2.28 6.15 13.59
N VAL A 55 -1.47 5.13 13.88
CA VAL A 55 -0.01 5.27 14.02
C VAL A 55 0.61 5.72 12.71
N ALA A 56 0.25 5.11 11.57
CA ALA A 56 0.78 5.49 10.27
C ALA A 56 0.42 6.95 9.89
N ASN A 57 -0.85 7.35 10.06
CA ASN A 57 -1.28 8.71 9.79
C ASN A 57 -0.56 9.74 10.67
N THR A 58 -0.44 9.45 11.97
CA THR A 58 0.27 10.33 12.92
C THR A 58 1.75 10.43 12.57
N TYR A 59 2.38 9.31 12.24
CA TYR A 59 3.79 9.25 11.87
C TYR A 59 4.05 10.09 10.61
N ALA A 60 3.21 9.95 9.57
CA ALA A 60 3.33 10.71 8.34
C ALA A 60 3.16 12.22 8.56
N GLN A 61 2.21 12.62 9.42
CA GLN A 61 2.01 14.03 9.79
C GLN A 61 3.22 14.63 10.53
N GLN A 62 3.90 13.85 11.37
CA GLN A 62 5.03 14.31 12.17
C GLN A 62 6.35 14.31 11.40
N HIS A 63 6.56 13.31 10.53
CA HIS A 63 7.84 13.05 9.88
C HIS A 63 7.85 13.45 8.40
N GLY A 64 6.73 13.90 7.84
CA GLY A 64 6.63 14.28 6.43
C GLY A 64 7.39 15.56 6.06
N GLY A 65 8.03 16.24 7.01
CA GLY A 65 8.80 17.48 6.79
C GLY A 65 7.95 18.74 6.62
N ARG A 66 6.64 18.60 6.40
CA ARG A 66 5.65 19.68 6.46
C ARG A 66 4.28 19.13 6.86
N ALA A 67 3.45 20.01 7.42
CA ALA A 67 2.05 19.69 7.71
C ALA A 67 1.20 19.77 6.43
N LEU A 68 0.38 18.75 6.18
CA LEU A 68 -0.67 18.79 5.17
C LEU A 68 -2.03 19.11 5.80
N THR A 69 -2.89 19.78 5.03
CA THR A 69 -4.32 19.87 5.31
C THR A 69 -5.03 18.56 4.99
N GLU A 70 -6.24 18.35 5.52
CA GLU A 70 -7.07 17.18 5.19
C GLU A 70 -7.29 17.04 3.68
N ARG A 71 -7.48 18.16 2.98
CA ARG A 71 -7.66 18.18 1.52
C ARG A 71 -6.39 17.74 0.77
N GLU A 72 -5.22 18.14 1.26
CA GLU A 72 -3.95 17.69 0.69
C GLU A 72 -3.71 16.20 0.98
N TRP A 73 -4.07 15.71 2.17
CA TRP A 73 -4.02 14.28 2.49
C TRP A 73 -4.95 13.46 1.62
N GLU A 74 -6.16 13.96 1.35
CA GLU A 74 -7.09 13.31 0.44
C GLU A 74 -6.49 13.23 -0.98
N ALA A 75 -5.96 14.33 -1.49
CA ALA A 75 -5.31 14.36 -2.80
C ALA A 75 -4.09 13.43 -2.85
N PHE A 76 -3.25 13.43 -1.81
CA PHE A 76 -2.12 12.50 -1.67
C PHE A 76 -2.58 11.05 -1.78
N GLY A 77 -3.62 10.68 -1.04
CA GLY A 77 -4.13 9.31 -1.08
C GLY A 77 -4.72 8.93 -2.44
N GLN A 78 -5.34 9.87 -3.17
CA GLN A 78 -5.84 9.64 -4.52
C GLN A 78 -4.69 9.43 -5.51
N GLN A 79 -3.61 10.19 -5.35
CA GLN A 79 -2.40 10.00 -6.14
C GLN A 79 -1.74 8.65 -5.84
N LEU A 80 -1.72 8.23 -4.57
CA LEU A 80 -1.14 6.94 -4.16
C LEU A 80 -1.85 5.76 -4.81
N ILE A 81 -3.19 5.71 -4.81
CA ILE A 81 -3.93 4.61 -5.45
C ILE A 81 -3.76 4.57 -6.97
N GLN A 82 -3.50 5.72 -7.61
CA GLN A 82 -3.17 5.76 -9.04
C GLN A 82 -1.78 5.18 -9.31
N GLU A 83 -0.79 5.52 -8.49
CA GLU A 83 0.55 4.94 -8.62
C GLU A 83 0.55 3.45 -8.31
N ASP A 84 -0.17 3.00 -7.28
CA ASP A 84 -0.37 1.59 -6.95
C ASP A 84 -1.01 0.82 -8.12
N TYR A 85 -2.12 1.35 -8.66
CA TYR A 85 -2.80 0.76 -9.82
C TYR A 85 -1.86 0.61 -11.03
N LYS A 86 -1.04 1.62 -11.33
CA LYS A 86 -0.06 1.53 -12.43
C LYS A 86 0.92 0.38 -12.23
N ARG A 87 1.35 0.09 -10.99
CA ARG A 87 2.26 -1.04 -10.71
C ARG A 87 1.56 -2.37 -10.87
N ARG A 88 0.32 -2.48 -10.39
CA ARG A 88 -0.51 -3.69 -10.61
C ARG A 88 -0.73 -3.95 -12.09
N GLN A 89 -1.02 -2.90 -12.85
CA GLN A 89 -1.18 -2.99 -14.29
C GLN A 89 0.12 -3.45 -14.98
N ILE A 90 1.27 -2.91 -14.57
CA ILE A 90 2.58 -3.35 -15.10
C ILE A 90 2.82 -4.83 -14.80
N GLN A 91 2.60 -5.27 -13.56
CA GLN A 91 2.77 -6.69 -13.18
C GLN A 91 1.86 -7.61 -13.99
N PHE A 92 0.60 -7.21 -14.19
CA PHE A 92 -0.35 -8.01 -14.93
C PHE A 92 -0.09 -8.03 -16.44
N GLU A 93 0.09 -6.86 -17.06
CA GLU A 93 0.11 -6.72 -18.52
C GLU A 93 1.48 -6.89 -19.13
N LYS A 94 2.53 -6.37 -18.48
CA LYS A 94 3.89 -6.39 -19.02
C LYS A 94 4.68 -7.59 -18.54
N ASN A 95 4.49 -7.98 -17.29
CA ASN A 95 5.23 -9.09 -16.69
C ASN A 95 4.47 -10.41 -16.73
N ASP A 96 3.23 -10.41 -17.24
CA ASP A 96 2.33 -11.58 -17.27
C ASP A 96 2.23 -12.29 -15.91
N ASN A 97 2.22 -11.49 -14.83
CA ASN A 97 2.28 -11.99 -13.46
C ASN A 97 1.07 -11.51 -12.64
N PRO A 98 -0.09 -12.19 -12.77
CA PRO A 98 -1.30 -11.85 -12.05
C PRO A 98 -1.17 -12.05 -10.53
N GLN A 99 -0.25 -12.90 -10.07
CA GLN A 99 0.06 -13.08 -8.66
C GLN A 99 0.72 -11.84 -8.07
N SER A 100 1.80 -11.37 -8.68
CA SER A 100 2.45 -10.14 -8.27
C SER A 100 1.57 -8.91 -8.50
N ALA A 101 0.62 -8.97 -9.44
CA ALA A 101 -0.38 -7.90 -9.58
C ALA A 101 -1.35 -7.84 -8.39
N LEU A 102 -1.67 -8.98 -7.75
CA LEU A 102 -2.49 -9.04 -6.54
C LEU A 102 -1.68 -8.68 -5.29
N ASN A 103 -0.47 -9.24 -5.18
CA ASN A 103 0.45 -9.05 -4.07
C ASN A 103 1.71 -8.38 -4.61
N LEU A 104 1.67 -7.04 -4.66
CA LEU A 104 2.76 -6.26 -5.25
C LEU A 104 4.07 -6.55 -4.53
N PRO A 105 5.16 -6.80 -5.27
CA PRO A 105 6.50 -6.83 -4.69
C PRO A 105 6.77 -5.55 -3.92
N VAL A 106 7.54 -5.63 -2.82
CA VAL A 106 7.77 -4.47 -1.96
C VAL A 106 8.40 -3.30 -2.70
N TRP A 107 9.23 -3.58 -3.72
CA TRP A 107 9.79 -2.57 -4.60
C TRP A 107 8.71 -1.72 -5.29
N ASP A 108 7.66 -2.35 -5.81
CA ASP A 108 6.57 -1.65 -6.49
C ASP A 108 5.73 -0.82 -5.50
N VAL A 109 5.44 -1.39 -4.32
CA VAL A 109 4.75 -0.67 -3.24
C VAL A 109 5.55 0.56 -2.83
N GLN A 110 6.84 0.39 -2.55
CA GLN A 110 7.74 1.49 -2.19
C GLN A 110 7.82 2.53 -3.31
N ARG A 111 7.90 2.10 -4.57
CA ARG A 111 7.96 3.01 -5.72
C ARG A 111 6.70 3.89 -5.82
N ALA A 112 5.52 3.33 -5.57
CA ALA A 112 4.27 4.09 -5.55
C ALA A 112 4.27 5.15 -4.44
N HIS A 113 4.76 4.80 -3.24
CA HIS A 113 4.94 5.77 -2.17
C HIS A 113 5.95 6.84 -2.55
N ASP A 114 7.16 6.47 -2.99
CA ASP A 114 8.23 7.43 -3.31
C ASP A 114 7.81 8.50 -4.30
N ILE A 115 7.12 8.10 -5.37
CA ILE A 115 6.57 9.03 -6.36
C ILE A 115 5.55 9.95 -5.72
N THR A 116 4.63 9.41 -4.92
CA THR A 116 3.57 10.20 -4.29
C THR A 116 4.14 11.17 -3.24
N PHE A 117 5.06 10.72 -2.39
CA PHE A 117 5.75 11.56 -1.41
C PHE A 117 6.51 12.70 -2.08
N ASP A 118 7.26 12.41 -3.14
CA ASP A 118 8.00 13.43 -3.92
C ASP A 118 7.06 14.48 -4.54
N LEU A 119 5.98 14.05 -5.19
CA LEU A 119 4.98 14.95 -5.78
C LEU A 119 4.37 15.93 -4.77
N TYR A 120 4.21 15.49 -3.52
CA TYR A 120 3.65 16.30 -2.44
C TYR A 120 4.71 16.98 -1.58
N ARG A 121 6.00 16.87 -1.95
CA ARG A 121 7.14 17.43 -1.23
C ARG A 121 7.17 17.00 0.24
N LEU A 122 6.90 15.72 0.47
CA LEU A 122 7.01 15.08 1.76
C LEU A 122 8.29 14.24 1.82
N ASP A 123 8.88 14.10 3.01
CA ASP A 123 9.99 13.16 3.21
C ASP A 123 9.48 11.71 2.97
N PRO A 124 10.03 10.95 2.02
CA PRO A 124 9.64 9.55 1.81
C PRO A 124 9.80 8.67 3.05
N ASN A 125 10.66 9.04 4.00
CA ASN A 125 10.82 8.33 5.28
C ASN A 125 9.58 8.43 6.18
N ALA A 126 8.61 9.31 5.88
CA ALA A 126 7.31 9.30 6.54
C ALA A 126 6.41 8.11 6.13
N TRP A 127 6.81 7.29 5.14
CA TRP A 127 6.26 5.96 4.96
C TRP A 127 6.92 4.99 5.96
N THR A 128 6.16 4.58 6.99
CA THR A 128 6.65 3.84 8.17
C THR A 128 7.60 2.66 7.88
N PRO A 129 7.36 1.83 6.85
CA PRO A 129 8.25 0.71 6.52
C PRO A 129 9.60 1.10 5.90
N ARG A 130 9.72 2.31 5.33
CA ARG A 130 10.79 2.66 4.38
C ARG A 130 12.18 2.37 4.92
N GLN A 131 12.52 2.93 6.08
CA GLN A 131 13.88 2.87 6.59
C GLN A 131 14.33 1.43 6.89
N LEU A 132 13.40 0.60 7.39
CA LEU A 132 13.65 -0.81 7.64
C LEU A 132 13.89 -1.58 6.33
N LEU A 133 13.03 -1.37 5.33
CA LEU A 133 13.14 -2.03 4.03
C LEU A 133 14.42 -1.63 3.29
N GLU A 134 14.74 -0.34 3.31
CA GLU A 134 15.97 0.23 2.76
C GLU A 134 17.22 -0.32 3.45
N ALA A 135 17.20 -0.47 4.77
CA ALA A 135 18.30 -1.07 5.52
C ALA A 135 18.52 -2.53 5.13
N ALA A 136 17.44 -3.33 5.06
CA ALA A 136 17.50 -4.72 4.65
C ALA A 136 17.98 -4.88 3.20
N ARG A 137 17.50 -4.03 2.30
CA ARG A 137 17.92 -4.00 0.90
C ARG A 137 19.42 -3.70 0.77
N ARG A 138 19.95 -2.75 1.54
CA ARG A 138 21.39 -2.43 1.53
C ARG A 138 22.24 -3.55 2.11
N GLN A 139 21.74 -4.25 3.12
CA GLN A 139 22.49 -5.31 3.80
C GLN A 139 22.52 -6.61 2.98
N ASP A 140 21.35 -7.07 2.53
CA ASP A 140 21.15 -8.43 2.03
C ASP A 140 20.35 -8.49 0.70
N GLY A 141 20.15 -7.35 0.04
CA GLY A 141 19.51 -7.24 -1.28
C GLY A 141 17.97 -7.24 -1.25
N GLU A 142 17.35 -7.15 -2.43
CA GLU A 142 15.88 -7.00 -2.57
C GLU A 142 15.10 -8.14 -1.91
N GLN A 143 15.60 -9.37 -2.01
CA GLN A 143 14.94 -10.53 -1.40
C GLN A 143 14.84 -10.42 0.12
N ALA A 144 15.77 -9.72 0.77
CA ALA A 144 15.68 -9.49 2.21
C ALA A 144 14.60 -8.47 2.56
N ALA A 145 14.46 -7.40 1.77
CA ALA A 145 13.37 -6.45 1.91
C ALA A 145 12.01 -7.12 1.69
N GLU A 146 11.90 -7.97 0.67
CA GLU A 146 10.68 -8.74 0.38
C GLU A 146 10.30 -9.66 1.55
N ARG A 147 11.26 -10.41 2.11
CA ARG A 147 11.01 -11.26 3.30
C ARG A 147 10.50 -10.46 4.49
N ILE A 148 11.09 -9.30 4.78
CA ILE A 148 10.63 -8.43 5.87
C ILE A 148 9.21 -7.92 5.58
N TRP A 149 8.96 -7.49 4.34
CA TRP A 149 7.64 -7.03 3.90
C TRP A 149 6.57 -8.09 4.12
N SER A 150 6.76 -9.30 3.60
CA SER A 150 5.81 -10.40 3.77
C SER A 150 5.57 -10.72 5.25
N ASN A 151 6.63 -10.79 6.07
CA ASN A 151 6.50 -11.02 7.50
C ASN A 151 5.71 -9.92 8.23
N MET A 152 5.84 -8.65 7.84
CA MET A 152 5.05 -7.56 8.42
C MET A 152 3.57 -7.70 8.07
N LEU A 153 3.27 -8.06 6.82
CA LEU A 153 1.89 -8.22 6.37
C LEU A 153 1.20 -9.40 7.06
N ASP A 154 1.85 -10.55 7.13
CA ASP A 154 1.35 -11.74 7.84
C ASP A 154 1.05 -11.43 9.32
N ASN A 155 1.98 -10.73 9.99
CA ASN A 155 1.81 -10.36 11.39
C ASN A 155 0.74 -9.28 11.60
N SER A 156 0.52 -8.38 10.63
CA SER A 156 -0.53 -7.38 10.71
C SER A 156 -1.92 -8.01 10.66
N ALA A 157 -2.12 -9.02 9.80
CA ALA A 157 -3.34 -9.80 9.74
C ALA A 157 -3.58 -10.59 11.05
N LEU A 158 -2.53 -11.20 11.61
CA LEU A 158 -2.61 -11.88 12.91
C LEU A 158 -2.85 -10.91 14.08
N GLY A 159 -2.30 -9.70 14.03
CA GLY A 159 -2.53 -8.64 15.01
C GLY A 159 -3.97 -8.12 15.02
N LEU A 160 -4.58 -7.96 13.85
CA LEU A 160 -6.00 -7.63 13.70
C LEU A 160 -6.92 -8.77 14.18
N HIS A 161 -6.55 -10.03 13.93
CA HIS A 161 -7.29 -11.19 14.45
C HIS A 161 -7.25 -11.29 15.98
N ARG A 162 -6.11 -10.99 16.62
CA ARG A 162 -6.01 -10.98 18.08
C ARG A 162 -6.83 -9.86 18.74
N ALA A 163 -6.88 -8.67 18.13
CA ALA A 163 -7.70 -7.57 18.63
C ALA A 163 -9.22 -7.87 18.59
N ASN A 164 -9.66 -8.75 17.68
CA ASN A 164 -11.04 -9.23 17.62
C ASN A 164 -11.30 -10.45 18.54
N SER A 165 -10.28 -10.94 19.25
CA SER A 165 -10.34 -12.13 20.13
C SER A 165 -10.15 -11.82 21.61
N THR A 166 -10.23 -10.53 21.99
CA THR A 166 -10.10 -10.03 23.37
C THR A 166 -11.27 -9.14 23.71
#